data_AF-A0A2L2THW0-F1
#
_entry.id   AF-A0A2L2THW0-F1
#
_cell.length_a   1.000
_cell.length_b   1.000
_cell.length_c   1.000
_cell.angle_alpha   90.00
_cell.angle_beta   90.00
_cell.angle_gamma   90.00
#
_symmetry.space_group_name_H-M   'P 1'
#
loop_
_entity.id
_entity.type
_entity.pdbx_description
1 polymer ?
#
loop_
_entity_poly.entity_id
_entity_poly.type
_entity_poly.pdbx_seq_one_letter_code
_entity_poly.pdbx_strand_id
1 'polypeptide(L)'
;MEMSKFQYPRLDEAANEIRVITIWPGRFDDPIRIDITQRPLTPPPARNDSSLLSLEEINKTLPDESPWEAFNTLEGRILFINDDTGETSWSHPDSLVDPCLYDRESLPKTYAAQPAYEALSYTWGPQDPPSSVTVEAITMNSEHGESHQGLLTIGQNLDEAL
;
A
#
# COMPACT_ATOMS: atom_id res chain seq x y z
N MET A 1 -16.66 -33.35 -14.17
CA MET A 1 -17.06 -31.95 -14.36
C MET A 1 -16.05 -31.32 -15.29
N GLU A 2 -16.51 -30.73 -16.39
CA GLU A 2 -15.64 -30.05 -17.37
C GLU A 2 -15.26 -28.69 -16.78
N MET A 3 -13.97 -28.49 -16.48
CA MET A 3 -13.48 -27.19 -15.99
C MET A 3 -13.46 -26.22 -17.18
N SER A 4 -14.22 -25.13 -17.07
CA SER A 4 -14.24 -24.11 -18.11
C SER A 4 -12.91 -23.35 -18.12
N LYS A 5 -12.40 -23.05 -19.32
CA LYS A 5 -11.18 -22.26 -19.46
C LYS A 5 -11.44 -20.85 -18.96
N PHE A 6 -10.57 -20.33 -18.09
CA PHE A 6 -10.66 -18.94 -17.65
C PHE A 6 -10.51 -17.99 -18.85
N GLN A 7 -11.48 -17.10 -19.03
CA GLN A 7 -11.45 -16.07 -20.07
C GLN A 7 -10.81 -14.81 -19.49
N TYR A 8 -9.84 -14.25 -20.19
CA TYR A 8 -9.18 -13.01 -19.79
C TYR A 8 -9.98 -11.79 -20.31
N PRO A 9 -10.81 -11.10 -19.49
CA PRO A 9 -11.52 -9.91 -19.93
C PRO A 9 -10.54 -8.77 -20.17
N ARG A 10 -10.80 -7.86 -21.11
CA ARG A 10 -9.97 -6.66 -21.32
C ARG A 10 -10.10 -5.71 -20.11
N LEU A 11 -9.01 -5.03 -19.74
CA LEU A 11 -9.01 -4.01 -18.69
C LEU A 11 -9.63 -2.70 -19.18
N ASP A 12 -10.32 -1.99 -18.29
CA ASP A 12 -10.75 -0.61 -18.54
C ASP A 12 -9.60 0.38 -18.33
N GLU A 13 -9.03 0.85 -19.45
CA GLU A 13 -7.95 1.85 -19.47
C GLU A 13 -8.39 3.21 -18.93
N ALA A 14 -9.66 3.61 -19.12
CA ALA A 14 -10.17 4.88 -18.63
C ALA A 14 -10.33 4.89 -17.11
N ALA A 15 -10.61 3.73 -16.52
CA ALA A 15 -10.71 3.54 -15.07
C ALA A 15 -9.36 3.26 -14.38
N ASN A 16 -8.24 3.25 -15.13
CA ASN A 16 -6.94 2.80 -14.65
C ASN A 16 -7.02 1.42 -13.95
N GLU A 17 -7.77 0.51 -14.56
CA GLU A 17 -8.07 -0.79 -13.99
C GLU A 17 -6.85 -1.71 -14.01
N ILE A 18 -6.60 -2.40 -12.90
CA ILE A 18 -5.56 -3.41 -12.74
C ILE A 18 -6.18 -4.75 -12.33
N ARG A 19 -5.42 -5.84 -12.51
CA ARG A 19 -5.76 -7.14 -11.92
C ARG A 19 -4.94 -7.36 -10.66
N VAL A 20 -5.62 -7.76 -9.59
CA VAL A 20 -5.01 -8.22 -8.35
C VAL A 20 -5.14 -9.72 -8.31
N ILE A 21 -4.01 -10.41 -8.15
CA ILE A 21 -3.96 -11.86 -7.98
C ILE A 21 -3.77 -12.14 -6.50
N THR A 22 -4.68 -12.92 -5.90
CA THR A 22 -4.56 -13.38 -4.52
C THR A 22 -4.21 -14.85 -4.53
N ILE A 23 -3.02 -15.20 -4.01
CA ILE A 23 -2.62 -16.59 -3.83
C ILE A 23 -3.23 -17.11 -2.53
N TRP A 24 -3.89 -18.26 -2.61
CA TRP A 24 -4.52 -18.88 -1.45
C TRP A 24 -3.47 -19.61 -0.60
N PRO A 25 -3.63 -19.65 0.74
CA PRO A 25 -2.80 -20.50 1.58
C PRO A 25 -2.92 -21.98 1.16
N GLY A 26 -1.78 -22.67 1.17
CA GLY A 26 -1.68 -24.09 0.85
C GLY A 26 -0.47 -24.74 1.51
N ARG A 27 -0.39 -26.07 1.43
CA ARG A 27 0.83 -26.82 1.75
C ARG A 27 1.77 -26.81 0.54
N PHE A 28 3.02 -27.16 0.77
CA PHE A 28 4.06 -27.18 -0.28
C PHE A 28 3.67 -28.00 -1.52
N ASP A 29 2.97 -29.12 -1.32
CA ASP A 29 2.55 -30.01 -2.42
C ASP A 29 1.10 -29.77 -2.89
N ASP A 30 0.41 -28.76 -2.35
CA ASP A 30 -0.95 -28.45 -2.79
C ASP A 30 -0.91 -27.72 -4.15
N PRO A 31 -1.83 -28.01 -5.07
CA PRO A 31 -1.97 -27.21 -6.29
C PRO A 31 -2.17 -25.73 -5.95
N ILE A 32 -1.45 -24.85 -6.66
CA ILE A 32 -1.58 -23.40 -6.48
C ILE A 32 -3.00 -22.98 -6.86
N ARG A 33 -3.66 -22.30 -5.93
CA ARG A 33 -4.98 -21.69 -6.10
C ARG A 33 -4.86 -20.19 -6.06
N ILE A 34 -5.45 -19.53 -7.06
CA ILE A 34 -5.47 -18.07 -7.15
C ILE A 34 -6.87 -17.53 -7.38
N ASP A 35 -7.10 -16.33 -6.87
CA ASP A 35 -8.26 -15.49 -7.23
C ASP A 35 -7.77 -14.28 -8.05
N ILE A 36 -8.51 -13.92 -9.11
CA ILE A 36 -8.19 -12.79 -9.97
C ILE A 36 -9.32 -11.78 -9.88
N THR A 37 -9.04 -10.60 -9.34
CA THR A 37 -10.03 -9.51 -9.24
C THR A 37 -9.57 -8.28 -10.02
N GLN A 38 -10.51 -7.61 -10.68
CA GLN A 38 -10.26 -6.33 -11.33
C GLN A 38 -10.60 -5.17 -10.39
N ARG A 39 -9.69 -4.22 -10.23
CA ARG A 39 -9.84 -3.05 -9.35
C ARG A 39 -9.18 -1.82 -9.97
N PRO A 40 -9.73 -0.61 -9.81
CA PRO A 40 -9.04 0.61 -10.21
C PRO A 40 -7.81 0.83 -9.31
N LEU A 41 -6.68 1.17 -9.91
CA LEU A 41 -5.50 1.62 -9.18
C LEU A 41 -5.62 3.12 -8.94
N THR A 42 -6.32 3.50 -7.87
CA THR A 42 -6.42 4.89 -7.45
C THR A 42 -5.23 5.24 -6.55
N PRO A 43 -4.30 6.11 -6.99
CA PRO A 43 -3.26 6.60 -6.11
C PRO A 43 -3.92 7.36 -4.95
N PRO A 44 -3.45 7.20 -3.70
CA PRO A 44 -3.90 8.05 -2.62
C PRO A 44 -3.68 9.52 -3.00
N PRO A 45 -4.57 10.42 -2.55
CA PRO A 45 -4.46 11.83 -2.87
C PRO A 45 -3.06 12.32 -2.48
N ALA A 46 -2.43 13.11 -3.34
CA ALA A 46 -1.16 13.75 -3.01
C ALA A 46 -1.36 14.54 -1.71
N ARG A 47 -0.73 14.09 -0.63
CA ARG A 47 -0.71 14.84 0.62
C ARG A 47 0.17 16.05 0.36
N ASN A 48 -0.47 17.21 0.24
CA ASN A 48 0.25 18.47 0.22
C ASN A 48 0.85 18.68 1.61
N ASP A 49 2.09 19.18 1.68
CA ASP A 49 2.75 19.63 2.92
C ASP A 49 1.95 20.74 3.68
N SER A 50 0.81 21.16 3.13
CA SER A 50 -0.17 22.08 3.70
C SER A 50 -0.79 21.62 5.03
N SER A 51 -0.54 20.40 5.49
CA SER A 51 -0.95 19.95 6.83
C SER A 51 0.05 20.33 7.93
N LEU A 52 1.25 20.80 7.58
CA LEU A 52 2.20 21.30 8.57
C LEU A 52 1.68 22.62 9.12
N LEU A 53 1.52 22.67 10.44
CA LEU A 53 1.18 23.88 11.16
C LEU A 53 2.40 24.82 11.14
N SER A 54 2.13 26.11 11.08
CA SER A 54 3.14 27.13 11.28
C SER A 54 3.67 27.11 12.71
N LEU A 55 4.85 27.71 12.93
CA LEU A 55 5.44 27.84 14.27
C LEU A 55 4.49 28.48 15.29
N GLU A 56 3.71 29.47 14.85
CA GLU A 56 2.73 30.15 15.71
C GLU A 56 1.57 29.22 16.09
N GLU A 57 1.11 28.39 15.16
CA GLU A 57 0.04 27.42 15.40
C GLU A 57 0.50 26.29 16.32
N ILE A 58 1.76 25.83 16.20
CA ILE A 58 2.34 24.84 17.12
C ILE A 58 2.53 25.44 18.52
N ASN A 59 2.97 26.68 18.64
CA ASN A 59 3.05 27.32 19.96
C ASN A 59 1.65 27.45 20.60
N LYS A 60 0.57 27.59 19.82
CA LYS A 60 -0.81 27.56 20.35
C LYS A 60 -1.29 26.17 20.79
N THR A 61 -0.63 25.08 20.37
CA THR A 61 -0.97 23.72 20.89
C THR A 61 -0.30 23.42 22.22
N LEU A 62 0.67 24.26 22.63
CA LEU A 62 1.26 24.19 23.96
C LEU A 62 0.32 24.89 24.96
N PRO A 63 0.10 24.31 26.15
CA PRO A 63 -0.67 24.98 27.18
C PRO A 63 -0.04 26.34 27.56
N ASP A 64 -0.87 27.36 27.82
CA ASP A 64 -0.39 28.72 28.17
C ASP A 64 0.56 28.74 29.39
N GLU A 65 0.41 27.76 30.29
CA GLU A 65 1.21 27.61 31.53
C GLU A 65 2.34 26.58 31.38
N SER A 66 2.62 26.12 30.17
CA SER A 66 3.68 25.15 29.88
C SER A 66 5.05 25.85 29.86
N PRO A 67 6.09 25.26 30.48
CA PRO A 67 7.46 25.78 30.36
C PRO A 67 8.09 25.47 28.99
N TRP A 68 7.35 24.81 28.09
CA TRP A 68 7.84 24.45 26.75
C TRP A 68 7.48 25.51 25.72
N GLU A 69 8.44 25.86 24.87
CA GLU A 69 8.27 26.72 23.69
C GLU A 69 8.82 26.01 22.44
N ALA A 70 8.17 26.22 21.30
CA ALA A 70 8.59 25.66 20.02
C ALA A 70 9.37 26.68 19.19
N PHE A 71 10.47 26.23 18.56
CA PHE A 71 11.34 27.03 17.72
C PHE A 71 11.64 26.36 16.38
N ASN A 72 11.81 27.17 15.34
CA ASN A 72 12.34 26.71 14.06
C ASN A 72 13.86 26.66 14.09
N THR A 73 14.42 25.52 13.75
CA THR A 73 15.86 25.34 13.52
C THR A 73 16.27 25.85 12.14
N LEU A 74 17.58 25.99 11.90
CA LEU A 74 18.12 26.39 10.59
C LEU A 74 17.76 25.39 9.46
N GLU A 75 17.46 24.15 9.82
CA GLU A 75 17.04 23.08 8.91
C GLU A 75 15.53 23.11 8.62
N GLY A 76 14.79 24.04 9.24
CA GLY A 76 13.34 24.15 9.09
C GLY A 76 12.54 23.10 9.87
N ARG A 77 13.14 22.46 10.88
CA ARG A 77 12.47 21.56 11.82
C ARG A 77 12.09 22.27 13.10
N ILE A 78 11.02 21.81 13.74
CA ILE A 78 10.58 22.30 15.05
C ILE A 78 11.36 21.61 16.17
N LEU A 79 11.94 22.41 17.06
CA LEU A 79 12.57 21.98 18.31
C LEU A 79 11.78 22.56 19.48
N PHE A 80 11.43 21.73 20.44
CA PHE A 80 10.79 22.14 21.69
C PHE A 80 11.88 22.34 22.75
N ILE A 81 11.83 23.47 23.43
CA ILE A 81 12.77 23.82 24.50
C ILE A 81 11.96 24.09 25.77
N ASN A 82 12.40 23.52 26.88
CA ASN A 82 11.84 23.78 28.19
C ASN A 82 12.64 24.91 28.87
N ASP A 83 12.05 26.07 29.05
CA ASP A 83 12.75 27.27 29.55
C ASP A 83 13.15 27.17 31.04
N ASP A 84 12.42 26.38 31.83
CA ASP A 84 12.71 26.20 33.26
C ASP A 84 13.94 25.31 33.49
N THR A 85 14.10 24.27 32.67
CA THR A 85 15.13 23.23 32.85
C THR A 85 16.27 23.31 31.84
N GLY A 86 16.06 23.98 30.70
CA GLY A 86 16.94 23.99 29.55
C GLY A 86 16.93 22.69 28.73
N GLU A 87 15.98 21.78 28.99
CA GLU A 87 15.83 20.55 28.21
C GLU A 87 15.34 20.83 26.80
N THR A 88 15.77 20.03 25.83
CA THR A 88 15.35 20.14 24.43
C THR A 88 14.81 18.82 23.91
N SER A 89 13.76 18.85 23.10
CA SER A 89 13.11 17.67 22.53
C SER A 89 12.66 17.92 21.09
N TRP A 90 12.79 16.90 20.24
CA TRP A 90 12.20 16.88 18.89
C TRP A 90 10.73 16.47 18.90
N SER A 91 10.23 15.96 20.02
CA SER A 91 8.84 15.53 20.19
C SER A 91 8.07 16.54 21.03
N HIS A 92 6.84 16.80 20.61
CA HIS A 92 5.89 17.65 21.34
C HIS A 92 5.69 17.11 22.78
N PRO A 93 5.65 17.98 23.81
CA PRO A 93 5.51 17.55 25.20
C PRO A 93 4.16 16.88 25.51
N ASP A 94 3.12 17.23 24.75
CA ASP A 94 1.86 16.47 24.70
C ASP A 94 1.94 15.36 23.65
N SER A 95 1.91 14.11 24.10
CA SER A 95 1.92 12.90 23.27
C SER A 95 0.67 12.71 22.38
N LEU A 96 -0.40 13.47 22.63
CA LEU A 96 -1.62 13.41 21.81
C LEU A 96 -1.51 14.25 20.53
N VAL A 97 -0.51 15.14 20.44
CA VAL A 97 -0.27 15.94 19.24
C VAL A 97 0.49 15.10 18.22
N ASP A 98 -0.13 14.87 17.06
CA ASP A 98 0.44 14.08 15.97
C ASP A 98 1.75 14.73 15.45
N PRO A 99 2.90 14.02 15.48
CA PRO A 99 4.16 14.50 14.90
C PRO A 99 4.05 14.95 13.44
N CYS A 100 3.11 14.40 12.66
CA CYS A 100 2.87 14.80 11.27
C CYS A 100 2.43 16.28 11.12
N LEU A 101 2.05 16.96 12.21
CA LEU A 101 1.66 18.36 12.19
C LEU A 101 2.85 19.32 12.23
N TYR A 102 4.03 18.89 12.69
CA TYR A 102 5.18 19.78 12.90
C TYR A 102 6.53 19.21 12.44
N ASP A 103 6.65 17.89 12.29
CA ASP A 103 7.87 17.26 11.83
C ASP A 103 7.70 16.67 10.43
N ARG A 104 8.38 17.30 9.46
CA ARG A 104 8.36 16.87 8.06
C ARG A 104 8.94 15.47 7.89
N GLU A 105 9.88 15.05 8.74
CA GLU A 105 10.46 13.71 8.67
C GLU A 105 9.51 12.63 9.20
N SER A 106 8.60 13.02 10.11
CA SER A 106 7.54 12.17 10.63
C SER A 106 6.38 11.98 9.65
N LEU A 107 6.32 12.80 8.58
CA LEU A 107 5.37 12.56 7.50
C LEU A 107 5.65 11.18 6.90
N PRO A 108 4.61 10.35 6.67
CA PRO A 108 4.78 9.14 5.89
C PRO A 108 5.42 9.56 4.57
N LYS A 109 6.61 9.02 4.28
CA LYS A 109 7.27 9.16 2.98
C LYS A 109 6.36 8.50 1.96
N THR A 110 5.35 9.25 1.54
CA THR A 110 4.50 8.93 0.42
C THR A 110 5.35 9.31 -0.76
N TYR A 111 6.40 8.50 -1.02
CA TYR A 111 6.92 8.38 -2.38
C TYR A 111 5.67 8.35 -3.25
N ALA A 112 5.56 9.31 -4.17
CA ALA A 112 4.42 9.47 -5.07
C ALA A 112 3.82 8.10 -5.29
N ALA A 113 2.61 7.85 -4.76
CA ALA A 113 2.09 6.51 -4.51
C ALA A 113 1.65 5.81 -5.81
N GLN A 114 2.51 5.90 -6.81
CA GLN A 114 2.59 5.05 -7.96
C GLN A 114 3.38 3.82 -7.51
N PRO A 115 2.76 2.64 -7.52
CA PRO A 115 3.53 1.42 -7.27
C PRO A 115 4.66 1.35 -8.31
N ALA A 116 5.90 1.36 -7.85
CA ALA A 116 7.04 1.00 -8.68
C ALA A 116 7.06 -0.52 -8.76
N TYR A 117 6.48 -1.06 -9.83
CA TYR A 117 6.57 -2.48 -10.13
C TYR A 117 7.69 -2.73 -11.12
N GLU A 118 8.50 -3.75 -10.86
CA GLU A 118 9.34 -4.35 -11.89
C GLU A 118 8.49 -5.31 -12.71
N ALA A 119 8.51 -5.14 -14.04
CA ALA A 119 7.83 -6.07 -14.93
C ALA A 119 8.74 -7.29 -15.15
N LEU A 120 8.46 -8.38 -14.44
CA LEU A 120 8.94 -9.69 -14.85
C LEU A 120 8.12 -10.12 -16.07
N SER A 121 8.76 -10.12 -17.24
CA SER A 121 8.13 -10.63 -18.46
C SER A 121 8.05 -12.16 -18.36
N TYR A 122 6.90 -12.69 -17.97
CA TYR A 122 6.61 -14.12 -17.98
C TYR A 122 6.59 -14.74 -19.40
N THR A 123 6.64 -13.90 -20.44
CA THR A 123 6.76 -14.32 -21.84
C THR A 123 8.21 -14.42 -22.31
N TRP A 124 9.20 -14.04 -21.49
CA TRP A 124 10.61 -14.20 -21.83
C TRP A 124 11.10 -15.57 -21.43
N GLY A 125 11.29 -16.47 -22.39
CA GLY A 125 11.85 -17.81 -22.18
C GLY A 125 11.10 -18.90 -22.95
N PRO A 126 11.64 -20.13 -23.01
CA PRO A 126 10.96 -21.26 -23.64
C PRO A 126 9.56 -21.45 -23.05
N GLN A 127 8.55 -21.53 -23.92
CA GLN A 127 7.13 -21.63 -23.53
C GLN A 127 6.65 -23.08 -23.43
N ASP A 128 7.57 -24.04 -23.41
CA ASP A 128 7.26 -25.46 -23.57
C ASP A 128 7.99 -26.33 -22.53
N PRO A 129 7.27 -27.19 -21.78
CA PRO A 129 5.82 -27.34 -21.73
C PRO A 129 5.14 -26.31 -20.80
N PRO A 130 3.94 -25.83 -21.13
CA PRO A 130 3.17 -24.91 -20.29
C PRO A 130 2.57 -25.60 -19.05
N SER A 131 2.68 -24.97 -17.88
CA SER A 131 2.08 -25.41 -16.61
C SER A 131 0.66 -24.83 -16.45
N SER A 132 -0.19 -25.47 -15.64
CA SER A 132 -1.59 -25.04 -15.42
C SER A 132 -1.85 -24.74 -13.95
N VAL A 133 -2.37 -23.55 -13.67
CA VAL A 133 -2.77 -23.11 -12.32
C VAL A 133 -4.29 -23.12 -12.22
N THR A 134 -4.80 -23.49 -11.03
CA THR A 134 -6.24 -23.50 -10.76
C THR A 134 -6.68 -22.11 -10.31
N VAL A 135 -7.63 -21.52 -11.02
CA VAL A 135 -8.27 -20.26 -10.67
C VAL A 135 -9.59 -20.55 -9.95
N GLU A 136 -9.74 -20.04 -8.73
CA GLU A 136 -10.96 -20.13 -7.94
C GLU A 136 -11.44 -18.72 -7.58
N ALA A 137 -12.63 -18.34 -8.05
CA ALA A 137 -13.22 -17.04 -7.74
C ALA A 137 -13.82 -17.01 -6.32
N ILE A 138 -13.48 -15.98 -5.54
CA ILE A 138 -14.13 -15.72 -4.24
C ILE A 138 -15.37 -14.86 -4.48
N THR A 139 -16.54 -15.47 -4.65
CA THR A 139 -17.81 -14.73 -4.63
C THR A 139 -18.18 -14.43 -3.18
N MET A 140 -17.80 -13.27 -2.65
CA MET A 140 -18.03 -12.94 -1.24
C MET A 140 -19.51 -12.85 -0.82
N ASN A 141 -20.48 -12.94 -1.74
CA ASN A 141 -21.91 -12.86 -1.40
C ASN A 141 -22.77 -13.76 -2.30
N SER A 142 -22.65 -15.08 -2.19
CA SER A 142 -23.65 -15.97 -2.81
C SER A 142 -23.90 -17.17 -1.91
N GLU A 143 -25.04 -17.17 -1.23
CA GLU A 143 -25.61 -18.32 -0.50
C GLU A 143 -25.95 -19.50 -1.43
N HIS A 144 -25.64 -19.42 -2.73
CA HIS A 144 -25.77 -20.48 -3.71
C HIS A 144 -24.41 -20.62 -4.40
N GLY A 145 -23.68 -21.67 -4.01
CA GLY A 145 -22.33 -21.93 -4.43
C GLY A 145 -22.24 -22.30 -5.91
N GLU A 146 -21.68 -21.40 -6.69
CA GLU A 146 -20.86 -21.77 -7.84
C GLU A 146 -19.48 -21.15 -7.63
N SER A 147 -18.57 -21.95 -7.06
CA SER A 147 -17.15 -21.66 -7.15
C SER A 147 -16.80 -21.80 -8.63
N HIS A 148 -16.58 -20.68 -9.33
CA HIS A 148 -16.09 -20.73 -10.70
C HIS A 148 -14.63 -21.19 -10.66
N GLN A 149 -14.44 -22.49 -10.82
CA GLN A 149 -13.16 -23.15 -10.94
C GLN A 149 -12.77 -23.22 -12.42
N GLY A 150 -11.67 -22.56 -12.78
CA GLY A 150 -11.13 -22.58 -14.13
C GLY A 150 -9.64 -22.90 -14.14
N LEU A 151 -9.12 -23.29 -15.30
CA LEU A 151 -7.68 -23.50 -15.50
C LEU A 151 -7.08 -22.32 -16.27
N LEU A 152 -5.98 -21.78 -15.75
CA LEU A 152 -5.15 -20.79 -16.42
C LEU A 152 -3.81 -21.43 -16.81
N THR A 153 -3.51 -21.40 -18.10
CA THR A 153 -2.22 -21.85 -18.63
C THR A 153 -1.17 -20.76 -18.43
N ILE A 154 -0.05 -21.11 -17.82
CA ILE A 154 1.09 -20.22 -17.56
C ILE A 154 2.39 -20.79 -18.16
N GLY A 155 3.35 -19.92 -18.47
CA GLY A 155 4.68 -20.34 -18.91
C GLY A 155 5.56 -20.79 -17.73
N GLN A 156 6.60 -21.58 -18.00
CA GLN A 156 7.51 -22.15 -16.98
C GLN A 156 8.11 -21.09 -16.04
N ASN A 157 8.45 -19.91 -16.55
CA ASN A 157 9.06 -18.87 -15.71
C ASN A 157 8.09 -18.26 -14.70
N LEU A 158 6.78 -18.28 -14.99
CA LEU A 158 5.78 -17.91 -14.00
C LEU A 158 5.53 -19.07 -13.03
N ASP A 159 5.65 -20.32 -13.48
CA ASP A 159 5.51 -21.51 -12.64
C ASP A 159 6.62 -21.61 -11.59
N GLU A 160 7.89 -21.35 -11.97
CA GLU A 160 9.03 -21.37 -11.05
C GLU A 160 9.03 -20.21 -10.02
N ALA A 161 8.29 -19.14 -10.30
CA ALA A 161 8.24 -17.94 -9.46
C ALA A 161 7.08 -17.92 -8.45
N LEU A 162 6.13 -18.85 -8.57
CA LEU A 162 4.97 -19.00 -7.69
C LEU A 162 5.25 -20.00 -6.56
#